data_AF-A0A1F5B5M8-F1
#
_entry.id   AF-A0A1F5B5M8-F1
#
_cell.length_a   1.000
_cell.length_b   1.000
_cell.length_c   1.000
_cell.angle_alpha   90.00
_cell.angle_beta   90.00
_cell.angle_gamma   90.00
#
_symmetry.space_group_name_H-M   'P 1'
#
loop_
_entity.id
_entity.type
_entity.pdbx_description
1 polymer ?
#
loop_
_entity_poly.entity_id
_entity_poly.type
_entity_poly.pdbx_seq_one_letter_code
_entity_poly.pdbx_strand_id
1 'polypeptide(L)' 'MFGSDQMDWPDAIGLAVETIEKADFLSTAQKRDIFYNNAARFLRLTPEQVAKHHGLAKK' A
#
# COMPACT_ATOMS: atom_id res chain seq x y z
N MET A 1 -3.97 -6.07 1.00
CA MET A 1 -2.91 -5.49 1.86
C MET A 1 -1.59 -6.00 1.33
N PHE A 2 -0.61 -5.13 1.13
CA PHE A 2 0.70 -5.47 0.59
C PHE A 2 1.67 -5.89 1.68
N GLY A 3 2.51 -6.88 1.40
CA GLY A 3 3.64 -7.33 2.21
C GLY A 3 4.60 -8.12 1.30
N SER A 4 5.91 -8.06 1.57
CA SER A 4 6.94 -8.62 0.68
C SER A 4 7.88 -9.62 1.34
N ASP A 5 7.91 -9.69 2.67
CA ASP A 5 8.88 -10.49 3.44
C ASP A 5 10.34 -10.28 2.99
N GLN A 6 10.69 -9.04 2.64
CA GLN A 6 11.99 -8.70 2.05
C GLN A 6 13.19 -9.09 2.92
N MET A 7 13.01 -9.17 4.23
CA MET A 7 14.06 -9.62 5.16
C MET A 7 14.59 -11.01 4.80
N ASP A 8 13.70 -11.90 4.33
CA ASP A 8 14.05 -13.23 3.86
C ASP A 8 14.22 -13.27 2.32
N TRP A 9 13.59 -12.33 1.60
CA TRP A 9 13.55 -12.27 0.13
C TRP A 9 13.94 -10.88 -0.40
N PRO A 10 15.24 -10.58 -0.57
CA PRO A 10 15.74 -9.22 -0.83
C PRO A 10 15.11 -8.50 -2.03
N ASP A 11 14.70 -9.22 -3.08
CA ASP A 11 14.13 -8.65 -4.30
C ASP A 11 12.59 -8.52 -4.26
N ALA A 12 11.94 -9.03 -3.22
CA ALA A 12 10.49 -9.22 -3.20
C ALA A 12 9.68 -7.91 -3.23
N ILE A 13 10.22 -6.79 -2.72
CA ILE A 13 9.53 -5.50 -2.85
C ILE A 13 9.35 -5.14 -4.32
N GLY A 14 10.44 -5.13 -5.09
CA GLY A 14 10.41 -4.72 -6.49
C GLY A 14 9.50 -5.61 -7.32
N LEU A 15 9.68 -6.93 -7.19
CA LEU A 15 8.90 -7.92 -7.92
C LEU A 15 7.40 -7.84 -7.60
N ALA A 16 7.03 -7.70 -6.32
CA ALA A 16 5.63 -7.66 -5.91
C ALA A 16 4.95 -6.34 -6.34
N VAL A 17 5.65 -5.21 -6.24
CA VAL A 17 5.15 -3.91 -6.74
C VAL A 17 4.92 -3.98 -8.24
N GLU A 18 5.90 -4.45 -9.02
CA GLU A 18 5.78 -4.58 -10.47
C GLU A 18 4.62 -5.49 -10.87
N THR A 19 4.45 -6.61 -10.18
CA THR A 19 3.36 -7.57 -10.42
C THR A 19 1.99 -6.93 -10.21
N ILE A 20 1.81 -6.15 -9.13
CA ILE A 20 0.54 -5.46 -8.86
C ILE A 20 0.30 -4.32 -9.86
N GLU A 21 1.34 -3.56 -10.23
CA GLU A 21 1.22 -2.48 -11.20
C GLU A 21 0.86 -3.00 -12.61
N LYS A 22 1.37 -4.16 -13.01
CA LYS A 22 1.07 -4.82 -14.30
C LYS A 22 -0.20 -5.67 -14.31
N ALA A 23 -0.92 -5.77 -13.19
CA ALA A 23 -2.17 -6.52 -13.12
C ALA A 23 -3.33 -5.74 -13.79
N ASP A 24 -3.57 -6.02 -15.07
CA ASP A 24 -4.57 -5.30 -15.89
C ASP A 24 -6.03 -5.55 -15.47
N PHE A 25 -6.28 -6.63 -14.73
CA PHE A 25 -7.60 -6.91 -14.15
C PHE A 25 -7.92 -6.07 -12.91
N LEU A 26 -6.96 -5.30 -12.38
CA LEU A 26 -7.14 -4.41 -11.24
C LEU A 26 -7.30 -2.96 -11.69
N SER A 27 -8.38 -2.32 -11.24
CA SER A 27 -8.51 -0.87 -11.33
C SER A 27 -7.45 -0.15 -10.48
N THR A 28 -7.17 1.11 -10.81
CA THR A 28 -6.30 1.97 -9.99
C THR A 28 -6.74 2.05 -8.53
N ALA A 29 -8.06 2.07 -8.28
CA ALA A 29 -8.62 2.07 -6.93
C ALA A 29 -8.28 0.77 -6.17
N GLN A 30 -8.44 -0.39 -6.80
CA GLN A 30 -8.08 -1.67 -6.20
C GLN A 30 -6.57 -1.79 -5.93
N LYS A 31 -5.72 -1.29 -6.83
CA LYS A 31 -4.26 -1.23 -6.59
C LYS A 31 -3.95 -0.37 -5.38
N ARG A 32 -4.59 0.80 -5.25
CA ARG A 32 -4.47 1.66 -4.05
C ARG A 32 -4.95 0.97 -2.78
N ASP A 33 -6.02 0.17 -2.86
CA ASP A 33 -6.51 -0.60 -1.73
C ASP A 33 -5.52 -1.68 -1.29
N ILE A 34 -4.84 -2.33 -2.23
CA ILE A 34 -3.78 -3.31 -1.93
C ILE A 34 -2.61 -2.63 -1.24
N PHE A 35 -2.10 -1.55 -1.81
CA PHE A 35 -0.91 -0.86 -1.30
C PHE A 35 -1.14 -0.08 0.00
N TYR A 36 -2.36 0.39 0.28
CA TYR A 36 -2.58 1.25 1.44
C TYR A 36 -3.95 1.10 2.13
N ASN A 37 -5.07 1.33 1.43
CA ASN A 37 -6.35 1.57 2.12
C ASN A 37 -6.81 0.35 2.95
N ASN A 38 -6.54 -0.87 2.49
CA ASN A 38 -6.86 -2.06 3.27
C ASN A 38 -6.06 -2.13 4.57
N ALA A 39 -4.78 -1.77 4.55
CA ALA A 39 -3.95 -1.72 5.74
C ALA A 39 -4.44 -0.62 6.70
N ALA A 40 -4.73 0.57 6.17
CA ALA A 40 -5.24 1.68 6.96
C ALA A 40 -6.54 1.32 7.70
N ARG A 41 -7.48 0.67 7.00
CA ARG A 41 -8.74 0.17 7.58
C ARG A 41 -8.50 -0.95 8.59
N PHE A 42 -7.65 -1.93 8.26
CA PHE A 42 -7.36 -3.07 9.13
C PHE A 42 -6.73 -2.62 10.47
N LEU A 43 -5.76 -1.69 10.38
CA LEU A 43 -5.07 -1.12 11.53
C LEU A 43 -5.85 0.01 12.22
N ARG A 44 -7.04 0.36 11.72
CA ARG A 44 -7.91 1.41 12.24
C ARG A 44 -7.20 2.77 12.39
N LEU A 45 -6.42 3.15 11.38
CA LEU A 45 -5.73 4.43 11.37
C LEU A 45 -6.74 5.59 11.43
N THR A 46 -6.40 6.62 12.21
CA THR A 46 -7.25 7.82 12.32
C THR A 46 -7.16 8.66 11.04
N PRO A 47 -8.17 9.54 10.78
CA PRO A 47 -8.09 10.50 9.69
C PRO A 47 -6.82 11.36 9.71
N GLU A 48 -6.34 11.75 10.89
CA GLU A 48 -5.10 12.53 11.05
C GLU A 48 -3.86 11.72 10.65
N GLN A 49 -3.79 10.44 11.02
CA GLN A 49 -2.69 9.56 10.63
C GLN A 49 -2.68 9.35 9.10
N VAL A 50 -3.85 9.10 8.51
CA VAL A 50 -4.00 8.96 7.07
C VAL A 50 -3.61 10.27 6.35
N ALA A 51 -4.09 11.42 6.82
CA ALA A 51 -3.71 12.72 6.29
C ALA A 51 -2.20 12.96 6.36
N LYS A 52 -1.54 12.59 7.47
CA LYS A 52 -0.09 12.67 7.61
C LYS A 52 0.64 11.79 6.59
N HIS A 53 0.22 10.55 6.40
CA HIS A 53 0.82 9.64 5.40
C HIS A 53 0.67 10.16 3.97
N HIS A 54 -0.40 10.91 3.67
CA HIS A 54 -0.60 11.56 2.38
C HIS A 54 0.08 12.94 2.26
N GLY A 55 0.78 13.40 3.29
CA GLY A 55 1.41 14.73 3.30
C GLY A 55 0.41 15.89 3.39
N LEU A 56 -0.82 15.62 3.84
CA LEU A 56 -1.92 16.59 3.97
C LEU A 56 -2.07 17.16 5.39
N ALA A 57 -1.34 16.62 6.37
CA ALA A 57 -1.34 17.15 7.73
C ALA A 57 -0.56 18.48 7.79
N LYS A 58 -1.18 19.51 8.38
CA LYS A 58 -0.49 20.78 8.70
C LYS A 58 0.64 20.51 9.70
N LYS A 59 1.78 21.17 9.50
CA LYS A 59 2.91 21.17 10.46
C LYS A 59 2.47 21.65 11.83
#